data_AF-A0A225D5P1-F1
#
_entry.id   AF-A0A225D5P1-F1
#
_cell.length_a   1.000
_cell.length_b   1.000
_cell.length_c   1.000
_cell.angle_alpha   90.00
_cell.angle_beta   90.00
_cell.angle_gamma   90.00
#
_symmetry.space_group_name_H-M   'P 1'
#
loop_
_entity.id
_entity.type
_entity.pdbx_description
1 polymer ?
#
loop_
_entity_poly.entity_id
_entity_poly.type
_entity_poly.pdbx_seq_one_letter_code
_entity_poly.pdbx_strand_id
1 'polypeptide(L)'
;MGTYFGTGSEEYARAEFYFGWVSKNITAPQQISFWFWNDDVATADLIYGASGTYALATFTAITSGELTLTMGGFTHTLTGINLGSAGSLAAVATDIQTAIQAYSAGGAAWTGATVAYDSTNSRFTLTGGATGADTIAVTAAVSNDLAGPLGWLTGAILSNGTTAQTVSANLNALIGVSNNFGSFTTTFALALSEANTVAAATWNNSLTPNIQFIYSVNVTPANASSWSAALADIGGVSLTLQSPAPVATAEFPEMAPMMILAATDYTQRNSVQNYMFQQFALTPRSRPLRSSKPTTPSWSITTARPKPPDSCSPSTSAGSCWACPSTRPTRTCTPTRSGSRTPSAPR
;
A
#
# COMPACT_ATOMS: atom_id res chain seq x y z
N MET A 1 -9.40 8.80 15.57
CA MET A 1 -9.23 8.37 14.17
C MET A 1 -9.44 9.52 13.20
N GLY A 2 -10.69 9.90 12.84
CA GLY A 2 -10.95 10.89 11.77
C GLY A 2 -10.24 12.25 11.92
N THR A 3 -10.04 12.76 13.14
CA THR A 3 -9.29 14.02 13.39
C THR A 3 -7.77 13.90 13.21
N TYR A 4 -7.21 12.68 13.25
CA TYR A 4 -5.76 12.43 13.24
C TYR A 4 -5.27 11.92 11.89
N PHE A 5 -5.97 10.93 11.30
CA PHE A 5 -5.65 10.39 9.96
C PHE A 5 -6.48 11.04 8.83
N GLY A 6 -7.53 11.79 9.15
CA GLY A 6 -8.55 12.23 8.20
C GLY A 6 -9.70 11.22 8.05
N THR A 7 -10.88 11.68 7.64
CA THR A 7 -12.06 10.81 7.39
C THR A 7 -12.03 10.09 6.04
N GLY A 8 -11.09 10.45 5.16
CA GLY A 8 -10.83 9.73 3.90
C GLY A 8 -9.70 8.71 3.98
N SER A 9 -9.15 8.45 5.17
CA SER A 9 -8.00 7.56 5.37
C SER A 9 -8.42 6.08 5.44
N GLU A 10 -7.49 5.18 5.14
CA GLU A 10 -7.74 3.74 5.27
C GLU A 10 -7.85 3.31 6.73
N GLU A 11 -7.07 3.91 7.63
CA GLU A 11 -7.11 3.71 9.08
C GLU A 11 -8.48 4.10 9.65
N TYR A 12 -9.09 5.16 9.13
CA TYR A 12 -10.46 5.56 9.50
C TYR A 12 -11.50 4.54 9.01
N ALA A 13 -11.46 4.16 7.73
CA ALA A 13 -12.39 3.18 7.17
C ALA A 13 -12.27 1.80 7.84
N ARG A 14 -11.04 1.35 8.16
CA ARG A 14 -10.77 0.14 8.95
C ARG A 14 -11.33 0.24 10.35
N ALA A 15 -11.16 1.37 11.03
CA ALA A 15 -11.69 1.58 12.37
C ALA A 15 -13.23 1.60 12.37
N GLU A 16 -13.87 2.24 11.39
CA GLU A 16 -15.33 2.23 11.23
C GLU A 16 -15.87 0.81 11.04
N PHE A 17 -15.27 0.02 10.14
CA PHE A 17 -15.65 -1.38 9.94
C PHE A 17 -15.41 -2.24 11.20
N TYR A 18 -14.28 -2.05 11.88
CA TYR A 18 -13.88 -2.80 13.06
C TYR A 18 -14.77 -2.55 14.28
N PHE A 19 -15.10 -1.28 14.56
CA PHE A 19 -15.97 -0.90 15.67
C PHE A 19 -17.47 -1.02 15.34
N GLY A 20 -17.83 -1.05 14.05
CA GLY A 20 -19.21 -1.27 13.60
C GLY A 20 -19.72 -2.71 13.78
N TRP A 21 -18.84 -3.67 14.08
CA TRP A 21 -19.24 -5.06 14.32
C TRP A 21 -19.60 -5.34 15.78
N VAL A 22 -20.76 -5.98 15.97
CA VAL A 22 -21.25 -6.44 17.28
C VAL A 22 -21.42 -7.95 17.25
N SER A 23 -20.86 -8.63 18.25
CA SER A 23 -20.93 -10.08 18.42
C SER A 23 -22.33 -10.55 18.83
N LYS A 24 -22.58 -11.85 18.67
CA LYS A 24 -23.80 -12.51 19.18
C LYS A 24 -23.98 -12.40 20.70
N ASN A 25 -22.90 -12.14 21.44
CA ASN A 25 -22.91 -11.94 22.88
C ASN A 25 -23.15 -10.46 23.27
N ILE A 26 -23.50 -9.61 22.30
CA ILE A 26 -23.72 -8.16 22.47
C ILE A 26 -22.45 -7.45 23.00
N THR A 27 -21.29 -7.92 22.52
CA THR A 27 -19.98 -7.29 22.76
C THR A 27 -19.39 -6.79 21.44
N ALA A 28 -18.63 -5.71 21.47
CA ALA A 28 -17.92 -5.16 20.31
C ALA A 28 -16.43 -4.97 20.65
N PRO A 29 -15.52 -4.89 19.65
CA PRO A 29 -14.12 -4.58 19.88
C PRO A 29 -13.95 -3.24 20.62
N GLN A 30 -13.11 -3.21 21.66
CA GLN A 30 -12.96 -2.01 22.51
C GLN A 30 -11.79 -1.11 22.11
N GLN A 31 -10.76 -1.65 21.46
CA GLN A 31 -9.55 -0.92 21.08
C GLN A 31 -9.00 -1.41 19.74
N ILE A 32 -8.52 -0.48 18.92
CA ILE A 32 -7.63 -0.74 17.79
C ILE A 32 -6.39 0.16 17.96
N SER A 33 -5.22 -0.38 17.67
CA SER A 33 -3.94 0.33 17.76
C SER A 33 -3.30 0.34 16.38
N PHE A 34 -2.74 1.48 15.99
CA PHE A 34 -1.96 1.63 14.77
C PHE A 34 -0.48 1.82 15.14
N TRP A 35 0.42 1.26 14.34
CA TRP A 35 1.86 1.37 14.51
C TRP A 35 2.47 1.75 13.16
N PHE A 36 3.38 2.72 13.16
CA PHE A 36 4.04 3.17 11.93
C PHE A 36 5.16 2.19 11.55
N TRP A 37 5.38 2.02 10.24
CA TRP A 37 6.51 1.27 9.72
C TRP A 37 6.93 1.83 8.37
N ASN A 38 8.24 2.02 8.19
CA ASN A 38 8.85 2.44 6.95
C ASN A 38 9.41 1.23 6.18
N ASP A 39 8.91 1.03 4.97
CA ASP A 39 9.08 -0.15 4.09
C ASP A 39 10.53 -0.35 3.59
N ASP A 40 11.45 -0.67 4.51
CA ASP A 40 12.91 -0.79 4.33
C ASP A 40 13.58 0.44 3.64
N VAL A 41 12.88 1.57 3.59
CA VAL A 41 13.37 2.88 3.12
C VAL A 41 13.55 3.80 4.33
N ALA A 42 14.71 4.45 4.42
CA ALA A 42 14.94 5.46 5.44
C ALA A 42 14.15 6.74 5.14
N THR A 43 13.49 7.32 6.16
CA THR A 43 12.78 8.60 6.05
C THR A 43 13.68 9.77 6.46
N ALA A 44 13.38 10.96 5.94
CA ALA A 44 13.97 12.21 6.42
C ALA A 44 13.16 12.78 7.58
N ASP A 45 13.78 13.67 8.38
CA ASP A 45 13.07 14.55 9.30
C ASP A 45 12.01 15.38 8.55
N LEU A 46 10.84 15.58 9.16
CA LEU A 46 9.72 16.34 8.60
C LEU A 46 9.12 17.25 9.68
N ILE A 47 8.84 18.51 9.34
CA ILE A 47 7.96 19.39 10.11
C ILE A 47 6.75 19.71 9.25
N TYR A 48 5.55 19.40 9.75
CA TYR A 48 4.33 20.01 9.27
C TYR A 48 3.92 21.12 10.23
N GLY A 49 4.04 22.39 9.79
CA GLY A 49 3.53 23.52 10.56
C GLY A 49 2.01 23.43 10.76
N ALA A 50 1.52 24.14 11.77
CA ALA A 50 0.09 24.26 12.03
C ALA A 50 -0.67 24.78 10.80
N SER A 51 -1.82 24.18 10.48
CA SER A 51 -2.72 24.70 9.44
C SER A 51 -3.39 25.99 9.92
N GLY A 52 -3.28 27.08 9.16
CA GLY A 52 -3.79 28.38 9.57
C GLY A 52 -3.81 29.44 8.46
N THR A 53 -4.37 30.62 8.77
CA THR A 53 -4.39 31.75 7.85
C THR A 53 -3.11 32.57 7.97
N TYR A 54 -2.17 32.34 7.06
CA TYR A 54 -0.88 33.02 7.02
C TYR A 54 -0.95 34.34 6.24
N ALA A 55 -0.74 35.47 6.92
CA ALA A 55 -0.71 36.79 6.29
C ALA A 55 0.73 37.17 5.88
N LEU A 56 0.95 37.47 4.60
CA LEU A 56 2.27 37.86 4.07
C LEU A 56 2.87 39.07 4.81
N ALA A 57 2.01 40.02 5.20
CA ALA A 57 2.40 41.22 5.96
C ALA A 57 3.14 40.90 7.27
N THR A 58 2.80 39.79 7.93
CA THR A 58 3.46 39.33 9.16
C THR A 58 4.91 38.92 8.89
N PHE A 59 5.19 38.31 7.73
CA PHE A 59 6.53 37.91 7.34
C PHE A 59 7.36 39.07 6.80
N THR A 60 6.78 39.95 5.97
CA THR A 60 7.50 41.12 5.43
C THR A 60 7.89 42.14 6.50
N ALA A 61 7.33 42.06 7.71
CA ALA A 61 7.78 42.84 8.87
C ALA A 61 9.07 42.29 9.52
N ILE A 62 9.45 41.03 9.23
CA ILE A 62 10.61 40.34 9.81
C ILE A 62 11.84 40.59 8.93
N THR A 63 12.62 41.61 9.27
CA THR A 63 13.86 41.98 8.56
C THR A 63 15.13 41.36 9.16
N SER A 64 15.04 40.76 10.34
CA SER A 64 16.15 40.11 11.06
C SER A 64 15.62 38.99 11.98
N GLY A 65 14.93 38.01 11.40
CA GLY A 65 14.38 36.86 12.12
C GLY A 65 15.46 35.91 12.66
N GLU A 66 15.09 35.21 13.72
CA GLU A 66 15.88 34.18 14.39
C GLU A 66 15.10 32.85 14.41
N LEU A 67 15.80 31.73 14.16
CA LEU A 67 15.22 30.39 14.12
C LEU A 67 16.22 29.39 14.71
N THR A 68 15.88 28.75 15.84
CA THR A 68 16.69 27.66 16.40
C THR A 68 16.09 26.32 16.00
N LEU A 69 16.89 25.53 15.28
CA LEU A 69 16.51 24.25 14.69
C LEU A 69 17.56 23.19 15.06
N THR A 70 17.10 21.98 15.34
CA THR A 70 17.93 20.78 15.52
C THR A 70 17.60 19.81 14.38
N MET A 71 18.63 19.37 13.64
CA MET A 71 18.61 18.32 12.60
C MET A 71 20.03 17.79 12.41
N GLY A 72 20.23 16.58 11.88
CA GLY A 72 21.56 15.98 11.68
C GLY A 72 22.32 15.70 12.99
N GLY A 73 21.62 15.66 14.12
CA GLY A 73 22.23 15.73 15.46
C GLY A 73 22.87 17.09 15.84
N PHE A 74 22.74 18.13 15.01
CA PHE A 74 23.25 19.48 15.28
C PHE A 74 22.11 20.44 15.64
N THR A 75 22.27 21.20 16.72
CA THR A 75 21.40 22.35 17.04
C THR A 75 22.10 23.63 16.59
N HIS A 76 21.43 24.44 15.76
CA HIS A 76 21.94 25.73 15.31
C HIS A 76 20.85 26.82 15.35
N THR A 77 21.23 28.01 15.77
CA THR A 77 20.41 29.22 15.74
C THR A 77 20.79 30.04 14.51
N LEU A 78 19.94 30.00 13.49
CA LEU A 78 20.00 30.90 12.35
C LEU A 78 19.56 32.30 12.79
N THR A 79 20.29 33.33 12.38
CA THR A 79 20.02 34.73 12.74
C THR A 79 20.09 35.63 11.51
N GLY A 80 19.41 36.79 11.56
CA GLY A 80 19.42 37.76 10.47
C GLY A 80 18.62 37.35 9.23
N ILE A 81 17.65 36.44 9.36
CA ILE A 81 16.78 36.02 8.25
C ILE A 81 15.88 37.21 7.86
N ASN A 82 16.06 37.74 6.66
CA ASN A 82 15.31 38.89 6.16
C ASN A 82 14.25 38.45 5.15
N LEU A 83 12.97 38.69 5.48
CA LEU A 83 11.81 38.34 4.66
C LEU A 83 11.10 39.58 4.07
N GLY A 84 11.66 40.78 4.27
CA GLY A 84 11.06 42.06 3.85
C GLY A 84 10.85 42.21 2.34
N SER A 85 11.58 41.44 1.52
CA SER A 85 11.45 41.38 0.06
C SER A 85 10.53 40.27 -0.46
N ALA A 86 9.98 39.42 0.41
CA ALA A 86 9.23 38.24 -0.01
C ALA A 86 7.86 38.61 -0.62
N GLY A 87 7.72 38.47 -1.93
CA GLY A 87 6.48 38.78 -2.65
C GLY A 87 5.34 37.75 -2.50
N SER A 88 5.56 36.63 -1.82
CA SER A 88 4.54 35.59 -1.56
C SER A 88 4.98 34.66 -0.41
N LEU A 89 4.06 33.86 0.12
CA LEU A 89 4.38 32.84 1.13
C LEU A 89 5.32 31.75 0.60
N ALA A 90 5.33 31.49 -0.71
CA ALA A 90 6.30 30.60 -1.35
C ALA A 90 7.70 31.24 -1.46
N ALA A 91 7.79 32.56 -1.62
CA ALA A 91 9.05 33.29 -1.51
C ALA A 91 9.59 33.23 -0.08
N VAL A 92 8.74 33.48 0.93
CA VAL A 92 9.09 33.31 2.36
C VAL A 92 9.68 31.93 2.63
N ALA A 93 9.04 30.86 2.13
CA ALA A 93 9.56 29.50 2.26
C ALA A 93 10.94 29.31 1.58
N THR A 94 11.16 29.94 0.41
CA THR A 94 12.43 29.89 -0.34
C THR A 94 13.55 30.64 0.37
N ASP A 95 13.26 31.81 0.94
CA ASP A 95 14.23 32.61 1.71
C ASP A 95 14.68 31.86 2.98
N ILE A 96 13.74 31.20 3.66
CA ILE A 96 14.00 30.35 4.84
C ILE A 96 14.78 29.09 4.46
N GLN A 97 14.43 28.43 3.35
CA GLN A 97 15.19 27.29 2.84
C GLN A 97 16.65 27.69 2.57
N THR A 98 16.87 28.84 1.96
CA THR A 98 18.21 29.37 1.66
C THR A 98 19.01 29.63 2.94
N ALA A 99 18.38 30.17 3.99
CA ALA A 99 19.02 30.36 5.29
C ALA A 99 19.40 29.02 5.97
N ILE A 100 18.54 28.00 5.91
CA ILE A 100 18.83 26.67 6.48
C ILE A 100 19.96 25.97 5.70
N GLN A 101 19.91 26.00 4.36
CA GLN A 101 20.92 25.39 3.50
C GLN A 101 22.32 26.04 3.62
N ALA A 102 22.39 27.28 4.10
CA ALA A 102 23.66 27.96 4.34
C ALA A 102 24.47 27.37 5.51
N TYR A 103 23.85 26.62 6.43
CA TYR A 103 24.54 25.96 7.55
C TYR A 103 25.25 24.67 7.11
N SER A 104 26.35 24.83 6.36
CA SER A 104 27.13 23.71 5.81
C SER A 104 27.74 22.76 6.86
N ALA A 105 27.94 23.24 8.10
CA ALA A 105 28.46 22.43 9.20
C ALA A 105 27.48 21.34 9.68
N GLY A 106 26.18 21.50 9.44
CA GLY A 106 25.16 20.49 9.73
C GLY A 106 25.09 19.34 8.70
N GLY A 107 25.93 19.38 7.66
CA GLY A 107 26.00 18.35 6.63
C GLY A 107 24.73 18.24 5.78
N ALA A 108 24.53 17.07 5.18
CA ALA A 108 23.46 16.82 4.20
C ALA A 108 22.05 17.08 4.73
N ALA A 109 21.80 16.84 6.02
CA ALA A 109 20.51 17.11 6.66
C ALA A 109 20.07 18.57 6.52
N TRP A 110 21.02 19.51 6.57
CA TRP A 110 20.79 20.95 6.44
C TRP A 110 20.97 21.44 4.99
N THR A 111 22.06 21.06 4.32
CA THR A 111 22.36 21.58 2.97
C THR A 111 21.42 21.06 1.88
N GLY A 112 20.78 19.91 2.11
CA GLY A 112 19.70 19.40 1.26
C GLY A 112 18.28 19.70 1.78
N ALA A 113 18.13 20.40 2.90
CA ALA A 113 16.82 20.66 3.49
C ALA A 113 15.94 21.47 2.53
N THR A 114 14.65 21.15 2.47
CA THR A 114 13.66 21.85 1.64
C THR A 114 12.56 22.44 2.50
N VAL A 115 12.07 23.64 2.14
CA VAL A 115 10.96 24.30 2.81
C VAL A 115 9.96 24.79 1.77
N ALA A 116 8.69 24.43 1.95
CA ALA A 116 7.61 24.76 1.04
C ALA A 116 6.41 25.34 1.80
N TYR A 117 5.58 26.12 1.11
CA TYR A 117 4.25 26.51 1.58
C TYR A 117 3.19 25.70 0.83
N ASP A 118 2.49 24.83 1.55
CA ASP A 118 1.34 24.09 1.03
C ASP A 118 0.08 24.96 1.15
N SER A 119 -0.43 25.42 0.00
CA SER A 119 -1.65 26.22 -0.10
C SER A 119 -2.94 25.40 0.05
N THR A 120 -2.88 24.08 -0.09
CA THR A 120 -4.05 23.19 0.06
C THR A 120 -4.36 22.97 1.54
N ASN A 121 -3.33 22.70 2.34
CA ASN A 121 -3.45 22.57 3.80
C ASN A 121 -3.21 23.88 4.55
N SER A 122 -2.83 24.96 3.85
CA SER A 122 -2.41 26.26 4.39
C SER A 122 -1.40 26.13 5.54
N ARG A 123 -0.19 25.63 5.24
CA ARG A 123 0.92 25.46 6.21
C ARG A 123 2.30 25.48 5.56
N PHE A 124 3.31 25.83 6.36
CA PHE A 124 4.72 25.67 6.00
C PHE A 124 5.21 24.26 6.36
N THR A 125 5.81 23.57 5.41
CA THR A 125 6.40 22.23 5.59
C THR A 125 7.90 22.26 5.36
N LEU A 126 8.66 21.62 6.25
CA LEU A 126 10.10 21.37 6.09
C LEU A 126 10.33 19.87 5.89
N THR A 127 11.26 19.50 5.00
CA THR A 127 11.81 18.15 4.87
C THR A 127 13.34 18.21 4.93
N GLY A 128 13.97 17.42 5.81
CA GLY A 128 15.41 17.34 5.94
C GLY A 128 16.10 16.78 4.69
N GLY A 129 17.34 17.19 4.45
CA GLY A 129 18.11 16.81 3.25
C GLY A 129 18.78 15.43 3.32
N ALA A 130 18.67 14.73 4.44
CA ALA A 130 19.23 13.40 4.67
C ALA A 130 18.15 12.46 5.22
N THR A 131 18.27 11.18 4.93
CA THR A 131 17.41 10.11 5.45
C THR A 131 18.17 9.24 6.45
N GLY A 132 17.52 8.80 7.51
CA GLY A 132 18.14 8.04 8.59
C GLY A 132 17.53 8.34 9.95
N ALA A 133 18.05 7.73 11.01
CA ALA A 133 17.63 8.03 12.38
C ALA A 133 18.21 9.38 12.79
N ASP A 134 17.32 10.35 13.00
CA ASP A 134 17.66 11.74 13.36
C ASP A 134 16.67 12.24 14.43
N THR A 135 16.77 13.50 14.84
CA THR A 135 15.83 14.09 15.80
C THR A 135 15.62 15.57 15.51
N ILE A 136 14.47 15.87 14.92
CA ILE A 136 14.07 17.23 14.64
C ILE A 136 13.42 17.93 15.84
N ALA A 137 13.91 19.12 16.17
CA ALA A 137 13.35 19.97 17.20
C ALA A 137 13.42 21.44 16.79
N VAL A 138 12.43 22.24 17.20
CA VAL A 138 12.39 23.69 16.97
C VAL A 138 12.27 24.39 18.31
N THR A 139 13.07 25.45 18.52
CA THR A 139 13.02 26.28 19.72
C THR A 139 12.76 27.73 19.34
N ALA A 140 11.81 28.36 20.04
CA ALA A 140 11.47 29.77 19.84
C ALA A 140 12.65 30.68 20.19
N ALA A 141 12.89 31.72 19.37
CA ALA A 141 13.84 32.77 19.72
C ALA A 141 13.26 33.76 20.76
N VAL A 142 14.12 34.57 21.36
CA VAL A 142 13.73 35.45 22.50
C VAL A 142 13.22 36.83 22.04
N SER A 143 13.70 37.32 20.89
CA SER A 143 13.47 38.71 20.44
C SER A 143 12.84 38.83 19.04
N ASN A 144 13.24 37.98 18.09
CA ASN A 144 12.79 38.02 16.69
C ASN A 144 12.36 36.64 16.18
N ASP A 145 11.56 35.91 16.97
CA ASP A 145 11.18 34.53 16.66
C ASP A 145 10.45 34.36 15.33
N LEU A 146 10.99 33.46 14.50
CA LEU A 146 10.38 33.04 13.24
C LEU A 146 9.61 31.72 13.37
N ALA A 147 9.89 30.90 14.39
CA ALA A 147 9.24 29.59 14.56
C ALA A 147 7.73 29.70 14.86
N GLY A 148 7.34 30.66 15.71
CA GLY A 148 5.95 30.99 16.00
C GLY A 148 5.17 31.46 14.76
N PRO A 149 5.63 32.50 14.03
CA PRO A 149 5.02 32.94 12.78
C PRO A 149 4.90 31.87 11.68
N LEU A 150 5.79 30.87 11.64
CA LEU A 150 5.69 29.71 10.73
C LEU A 150 4.73 28.60 11.19
N GLY A 151 4.20 28.70 12.42
CA GLY A 151 3.40 27.65 13.03
C GLY A 151 4.21 26.38 13.34
N TRP A 152 5.52 26.49 13.57
CA TRP A 152 6.44 25.38 13.87
C TRP A 152 6.60 25.09 15.37
N LEU A 153 5.86 25.83 16.22
CA LEU A 153 5.77 25.63 17.67
C LEU A 153 4.43 24.94 18.02
N THR A 154 3.47 25.70 18.58
CA THR A 154 2.16 25.19 18.97
C THR A 154 1.35 24.69 17.78
N GLY A 155 0.97 23.41 17.79
CA GLY A 155 0.17 22.78 16.74
C GLY A 155 0.97 22.27 15.53
N ALA A 156 2.31 22.35 15.57
CA ALA A 156 3.18 21.67 14.63
C ALA A 156 3.18 20.16 14.86
N ILE A 157 3.38 19.39 13.79
CA ILE A 157 3.70 17.96 13.85
C ILE A 157 5.16 17.81 13.43
N LEU A 158 6.01 17.55 14.41
CA LEU A 158 7.41 17.19 14.21
C LEU A 158 7.50 15.66 14.08
N SER A 159 8.12 15.18 13.02
CA SER A 159 8.34 13.76 12.75
C SER A 159 9.82 13.52 12.52
N ASN A 160 10.46 12.80 13.44
CA ASN A 160 11.84 12.39 13.31
C ASN A 160 12.05 11.51 12.07
N GLY A 161 13.22 11.62 11.45
CA GLY A 161 13.72 10.67 10.48
C GLY A 161 13.92 9.29 11.11
N THR A 162 13.70 8.24 10.32
CA THR A 162 13.93 6.85 10.71
C THR A 162 14.88 6.16 9.75
N THR A 163 15.82 5.35 10.28
CA THR A 163 16.53 4.35 9.47
C THR A 163 15.54 3.39 8.83
N ALA A 164 15.87 2.84 7.66
CA ALA A 164 15.23 1.64 7.13
C ALA A 164 15.05 0.57 8.24
N GLN A 165 13.84 0.02 8.38
CA GLN A 165 13.55 -1.04 9.34
C GLN A 165 12.93 -2.23 8.64
N THR A 166 13.50 -3.42 8.85
CA THR A 166 12.88 -4.66 8.38
C THR A 166 11.60 -4.93 9.17
N VAL A 167 10.63 -5.59 8.52
CA VAL A 167 9.35 -6.00 9.13
C VAL A 167 9.55 -6.63 10.53
N SER A 168 10.48 -7.58 10.65
CA SER A 168 10.74 -8.30 11.90
C SER A 168 11.38 -7.42 12.98
N ALA A 169 12.22 -6.44 12.61
CA ALA A 169 12.80 -5.49 13.57
C ALA A 169 11.72 -4.53 14.11
N ASN A 170 10.85 -4.04 13.24
CA ASN A 170 9.73 -3.19 13.59
C ASN A 170 8.68 -3.92 14.47
N LEU A 171 8.32 -5.16 14.12
CA LEU A 171 7.40 -5.97 14.93
C LEU A 171 8.01 -6.33 16.31
N ASN A 172 9.33 -6.53 16.40
CA ASN A 172 10.03 -6.65 17.68
C ASN A 172 9.97 -5.36 18.52
N ALA A 173 10.11 -4.18 17.90
CA ALA A 173 9.95 -2.90 18.59
C ALA A 173 8.52 -2.71 19.12
N LEU A 174 7.51 -3.08 18.31
CA LEU A 174 6.09 -3.03 18.67
C LEU A 174 5.79 -3.89 19.93
N ILE A 175 6.17 -5.17 19.95
CA ILE A 175 5.95 -6.02 21.14
C ILE A 175 6.75 -5.56 22.37
N GLY A 176 7.87 -4.87 22.16
CA GLY A 176 8.66 -4.24 23.23
C GLY A 176 7.98 -3.02 23.88
N VAL A 177 7.11 -2.33 23.13
CA VAL A 177 6.26 -1.24 23.66
C VAL A 177 4.97 -1.79 24.27
N SER A 178 4.31 -2.74 23.60
CA SER A 178 3.11 -3.41 24.12
C SER A 178 2.89 -4.75 23.45
N ASN A 179 2.83 -5.83 24.25
CA ASN A 179 2.40 -7.15 23.81
C ASN A 179 0.94 -7.45 24.22
N ASN A 180 0.09 -6.41 24.31
CA ASN A 180 -1.34 -6.56 24.66
C ASN A 180 -2.23 -6.53 23.40
N PHE A 181 -1.97 -7.44 22.47
CA PHE A 181 -2.80 -7.68 21.27
C PHE A 181 -2.72 -9.16 20.89
N GLY A 182 -3.75 -9.71 20.26
CA GLY A 182 -3.80 -11.13 19.85
C GLY A 182 -3.79 -11.38 18.34
N SER A 183 -3.82 -10.32 17.53
CA SER A 183 -3.91 -10.41 16.07
C SER A 183 -3.47 -9.11 15.39
N PHE A 184 -2.96 -9.19 14.16
CA PHE A 184 -2.54 -8.02 13.37
C PHE A 184 -2.74 -8.19 11.86
N THR A 185 -2.73 -7.07 11.13
CA THR A 185 -2.80 -6.95 9.65
C THR A 185 -1.94 -5.75 9.22
N THR A 186 -1.69 -5.61 7.91
CA THR A 186 -1.25 -4.35 7.29
C THR A 186 -2.40 -3.70 6.51
N THR A 187 -2.21 -2.45 6.07
CA THR A 187 -3.17 -1.69 5.24
C THR A 187 -3.01 -2.02 3.74
N PHE A 188 -3.95 -1.62 2.87
CA PHE A 188 -3.90 -1.86 1.42
C PHE A 188 -2.85 -0.99 0.72
N ALA A 189 -2.60 0.22 1.19
CA ALA A 189 -1.44 1.01 0.75
C ALA A 189 -0.11 0.29 1.06
N LEU A 190 -0.10 -0.50 2.15
CA LEU A 190 0.97 -1.42 2.55
C LEU A 190 0.58 -2.87 2.24
N ALA A 191 0.02 -3.11 1.05
CA ALA A 191 -0.19 -4.45 0.49
C ALA A 191 1.19 -5.06 0.16
N LEU A 192 1.82 -5.57 1.22
CA LEU A 192 3.22 -5.95 1.29
C LEU A 192 3.69 -6.80 0.12
N SER A 193 4.99 -6.69 -0.20
CA SER A 193 5.63 -7.66 -1.08
C SER A 193 5.45 -9.08 -0.53
N GLU A 194 5.51 -10.08 -1.41
CA GLU A 194 5.42 -11.50 -0.99
C GLU A 194 6.51 -11.81 0.06
N ALA A 195 7.71 -11.27 -0.13
CA ALA A 195 8.83 -11.37 0.80
C ALA A 195 8.52 -10.76 2.18
N ASN A 196 7.94 -9.56 2.22
CA ASN A 196 7.64 -8.86 3.49
C ASN A 196 6.47 -9.55 4.24
N THR A 197 5.50 -10.10 3.51
CA THR A 197 4.42 -10.93 4.06
C THR A 197 4.97 -12.24 4.64
N VAL A 198 5.87 -12.91 3.92
CA VAL A 198 6.59 -14.11 4.40
C VAL A 198 7.45 -13.77 5.61
N ALA A 199 8.11 -12.61 5.66
CA ALA A 199 8.89 -12.16 6.82
C ALA A 199 8.02 -11.96 8.08
N ALA A 200 6.87 -11.28 7.95
CA ALA A 200 5.90 -11.13 9.05
C ALA A 200 5.38 -12.48 9.58
N ALA A 201 5.02 -13.39 8.67
CA ALA A 201 4.55 -14.73 9.04
C ALA A 201 5.66 -15.56 9.71
N THR A 202 6.87 -15.53 9.16
CA THR A 202 8.05 -16.22 9.72
C THR A 202 8.41 -15.69 11.11
N TRP A 203 8.35 -14.37 11.31
CA TRP A 203 8.53 -13.74 12.61
C TRP A 203 7.52 -14.28 13.63
N ASN A 204 6.21 -14.21 13.34
CA ASN A 204 5.16 -14.69 14.25
C ASN A 204 5.32 -16.19 14.59
N ASN A 205 5.63 -17.01 13.59
CA ASN A 205 5.87 -18.45 13.75
C ASN A 205 7.12 -18.74 14.63
N SER A 206 8.11 -17.84 14.65
CA SER A 206 9.34 -17.97 15.46
C SER A 206 9.22 -17.56 16.93
N LEU A 207 8.10 -16.94 17.34
CA LEU A 207 7.90 -16.46 18.70
C LEU A 207 7.56 -17.61 19.66
N THR A 208 8.41 -17.88 20.66
CA THR A 208 8.16 -18.85 21.74
C THR A 208 6.81 -18.58 22.45
N PRO A 209 5.94 -19.57 22.72
CA PRO A 209 6.10 -21.02 22.53
C PRO A 209 5.52 -21.55 21.19
N ASN A 210 5.83 -20.84 20.10
CA ASN A 210 5.35 -20.97 18.72
C ASN A 210 3.98 -20.34 18.50
N ILE A 211 3.95 -19.28 17.68
CA ILE A 211 2.76 -18.50 17.26
C ILE A 211 2.07 -17.76 18.43
N GLN A 212 2.35 -16.46 18.57
CA GLN A 212 1.68 -15.62 19.59
C GLN A 212 0.42 -14.94 19.07
N PHE A 213 0.31 -14.67 17.75
CA PHE A 213 -0.76 -13.85 17.18
C PHE A 213 -1.45 -14.50 15.98
N ILE A 214 -2.67 -14.05 15.67
CA ILE A 214 -3.31 -14.30 14.37
C ILE A 214 -2.88 -13.22 13.38
N TYR A 215 -1.98 -13.53 12.45
CA TYR A 215 -1.67 -12.65 11.32
C TYR A 215 -2.75 -12.84 10.23
N SER A 216 -3.42 -11.75 9.88
CA SER A 216 -4.50 -11.74 8.88
C SER A 216 -4.07 -10.92 7.67
N VAL A 217 -4.23 -11.46 6.47
CA VAL A 217 -3.69 -10.87 5.23
C VAL A 217 -4.72 -10.91 4.11
N ASN A 218 -4.96 -9.76 3.49
CA ASN A 218 -5.73 -9.65 2.25
C ASN A 218 -4.89 -10.07 1.01
N VAL A 219 -5.44 -10.91 0.14
CA VAL A 219 -4.81 -11.31 -1.13
C VAL A 219 -5.74 -11.08 -2.31
N THR A 220 -5.20 -10.64 -3.45
CA THR A 220 -5.99 -10.47 -4.68
C THR A 220 -6.07 -11.77 -5.48
N PRO A 221 -7.04 -11.93 -6.40
CA PRO A 221 -7.09 -13.09 -7.29
C PRO A 221 -5.85 -13.30 -8.18
N ALA A 222 -4.98 -12.30 -8.33
CA ALA A 222 -3.76 -12.39 -9.14
C ALA A 222 -2.56 -12.97 -8.37
N ASN A 223 -2.41 -12.65 -7.08
CA ASN A 223 -1.28 -13.08 -6.24
C ASN A 223 -1.62 -14.22 -5.26
N ALA A 224 -2.90 -14.51 -5.01
CA ALA A 224 -3.34 -15.53 -4.06
C ALA A 224 -2.70 -16.93 -4.26
N SER A 225 -2.42 -17.36 -5.49
CA SER A 225 -1.78 -18.67 -5.74
C SER A 225 -0.29 -18.69 -5.42
N SER A 226 0.41 -17.56 -5.55
CA SER A 226 1.83 -17.44 -5.20
C SER A 226 1.98 -17.37 -3.67
N TRP A 227 1.22 -16.47 -3.04
CA TRP A 227 1.28 -16.26 -1.60
C TRP A 227 0.79 -17.48 -0.81
N SER A 228 -0.26 -18.17 -1.29
CA SER A 228 -0.71 -19.43 -0.68
C SER A 228 0.27 -20.59 -0.84
N ALA A 229 1.23 -20.53 -1.77
CA ALA A 229 2.32 -21.51 -1.85
C ALA A 229 3.48 -21.12 -0.93
N ALA A 230 3.87 -19.84 -0.92
CA ALA A 230 4.96 -19.32 -0.08
C ALA A 230 4.67 -19.37 1.44
N LEU A 231 3.39 -19.34 1.83
CA LEU A 231 2.95 -19.30 3.22
C LEU A 231 2.37 -20.63 3.74
N ALA A 232 2.28 -21.68 2.91
CA ALA A 232 1.61 -22.94 3.26
C ALA A 232 2.20 -23.65 4.49
N ASP A 233 3.53 -23.61 4.62
CA ASP A 233 4.27 -24.29 5.70
C ASP A 233 4.50 -23.40 6.93
N ILE A 234 3.96 -22.18 6.95
CA ILE A 234 4.18 -21.18 8.01
C ILE A 234 2.95 -21.07 8.91
N GLY A 235 3.13 -21.32 10.20
CA GLY A 235 2.05 -21.22 11.19
C GLY A 235 1.64 -19.78 11.51
N GLY A 236 0.38 -19.59 11.91
CA GLY A 236 -0.11 -18.32 12.46
C GLY A 236 -0.52 -17.25 11.44
N VAL A 237 -0.51 -17.55 10.14
CA VAL A 237 -0.99 -16.67 9.07
C VAL A 237 -2.31 -17.15 8.47
N SER A 238 -3.15 -16.21 8.04
CA SER A 238 -4.43 -16.48 7.39
C SER A 238 -4.63 -15.57 6.17
N LEU A 239 -5.04 -16.16 5.04
CA LEU A 239 -5.21 -15.45 3.77
C LEU A 239 -6.69 -15.28 3.43
N THR A 240 -7.11 -14.04 3.20
CA THR A 240 -8.49 -13.68 2.82
C THR A 240 -8.52 -13.13 1.40
N LEU A 241 -9.29 -13.78 0.52
CA LEU A 241 -9.39 -13.39 -0.90
C LEU A 241 -10.27 -12.15 -1.08
N GLN A 242 -9.68 -11.07 -1.60
CA GLN A 242 -10.33 -9.78 -1.83
C GLN A 242 -10.13 -9.30 -3.27
N SER A 243 -11.22 -8.91 -3.93
CA SER A 243 -11.12 -8.09 -5.14
C SER A 243 -10.69 -6.67 -4.76
N PRO A 244 -9.74 -6.04 -5.48
CA PRO A 244 -9.44 -4.63 -5.33
C PRO A 244 -10.70 -3.77 -5.39
N ALA A 245 -10.81 -2.84 -4.46
CA ALA A 245 -11.87 -1.84 -4.37
C ALA A 245 -11.24 -0.51 -3.89
N PRO A 246 -11.70 0.66 -4.36
CA PRO A 246 -11.33 1.95 -3.77
C PRO A 246 -11.63 1.96 -2.27
N VAL A 247 -10.83 2.67 -1.46
CA VAL A 247 -10.98 2.68 0.03
C VAL A 247 -12.40 3.05 0.46
N ALA A 248 -13.06 4.00 -0.22
CA ALA A 248 -14.44 4.42 0.05
C ALA A 248 -15.52 3.34 -0.24
N THR A 249 -15.16 2.21 -0.84
CA THR A 249 -16.00 1.01 -1.02
C THR A 249 -15.27 -0.27 -0.62
N ALA A 250 -14.18 -0.15 0.15
CA ALA A 250 -13.39 -1.28 0.60
C ALA A 250 -14.02 -1.87 1.87
N GLU A 251 -14.57 -3.06 1.74
CA GLU A 251 -14.81 -3.95 2.88
C GLU A 251 -13.47 -4.56 3.30
N PHE A 252 -13.30 -4.85 4.60
CA PHE A 252 -12.07 -5.42 5.16
C PHE A 252 -12.30 -6.84 5.74
N PRO A 253 -12.68 -7.83 4.91
CA PRO A 253 -13.04 -9.17 5.37
C PRO A 253 -11.92 -9.89 6.13
N GLU A 254 -10.66 -9.55 5.89
CA GLU A 254 -9.49 -10.03 6.63
C GLU A 254 -9.50 -9.62 8.12
N MET A 255 -10.27 -8.58 8.48
CA MET A 255 -10.45 -8.16 9.87
C MET A 255 -11.49 -9.00 10.64
N ALA A 256 -12.23 -9.89 9.97
CA ALA A 256 -13.23 -10.78 10.59
C ALA A 256 -12.72 -11.58 11.81
N PRO A 257 -11.62 -12.37 11.74
CA PRO A 257 -11.10 -13.08 12.92
C PRO A 257 -10.66 -12.12 14.03
N MET A 258 -10.12 -10.96 13.68
CA MET A 258 -9.59 -9.98 14.64
C MET A 258 -10.71 -9.27 15.42
N MET A 259 -11.85 -8.98 14.78
CA MET A 259 -13.04 -8.47 15.45
C MET A 259 -13.63 -9.48 16.44
N ILE A 260 -13.70 -10.77 16.06
CA ILE A 260 -14.20 -11.83 16.95
C ILE A 260 -13.32 -11.96 18.20
N LEU A 261 -12.00 -11.94 18.02
CA LEU A 261 -11.04 -12.00 19.12
C LEU A 261 -11.19 -10.79 20.06
N ALA A 262 -11.19 -9.58 19.52
CA ALA A 262 -11.26 -8.35 20.30
C ALA A 262 -12.63 -8.06 20.96
N ALA A 263 -13.70 -8.72 20.52
CA ALA A 263 -15.00 -8.69 21.19
C ALA A 263 -15.13 -9.73 22.32
N THR A 264 -14.11 -10.55 22.58
CA THR A 264 -14.14 -11.55 23.67
C THR A 264 -13.84 -10.88 25.02
N ASP A 265 -14.86 -10.73 25.87
CA ASP A 265 -14.71 -10.15 27.21
C ASP A 265 -14.16 -11.21 28.19
N TYR A 266 -12.85 -11.23 28.39
CA TYR A 266 -12.17 -12.18 29.27
C TYR A 266 -12.52 -12.02 30.76
N THR A 267 -13.28 -11.00 31.17
CA THR A 267 -13.77 -10.86 32.56
C THR A 267 -15.01 -11.71 32.84
N GLN A 268 -15.76 -12.09 31.79
CA GLN A 268 -17.02 -12.83 31.91
C GLN A 268 -16.83 -14.35 31.82
N ARG A 269 -17.56 -15.07 32.68
CA ARG A 269 -17.62 -16.54 32.63
C ARG A 269 -18.31 -16.99 31.33
N ASN A 270 -17.73 -17.98 30.66
CA ASN A 270 -18.19 -18.54 29.38
C ASN A 270 -18.16 -17.55 28.18
N SER A 271 -17.34 -16.49 28.24
CA SER A 271 -17.24 -15.47 27.18
C SER A 271 -16.62 -15.96 25.86
N VAL A 272 -15.93 -17.11 25.86
CA VAL A 272 -15.23 -17.68 24.70
C VAL A 272 -16.15 -17.81 23.49
N GLN A 273 -15.83 -17.09 22.41
CA GLN A 273 -16.65 -17.06 21.21
C GLN A 273 -16.23 -18.11 20.18
N ASN A 274 -17.20 -18.63 19.42
CA ASN A 274 -16.92 -19.44 18.24
C ASN A 274 -16.67 -18.52 17.03
N TYR A 275 -15.64 -18.80 16.24
CA TYR A 275 -15.35 -18.10 15.00
C TYR A 275 -16.31 -18.48 13.86
N MET A 276 -16.92 -19.68 13.92
CA MET A 276 -17.85 -20.15 12.91
C MET A 276 -19.23 -19.48 13.00
N PHE A 277 -19.87 -19.33 11.84
CA PHE A 277 -21.23 -18.81 11.69
C PHE A 277 -21.45 -17.38 12.21
N GLN A 278 -20.40 -16.60 12.42
CA GLN A 278 -20.51 -15.17 12.68
C GLN A 278 -21.01 -14.44 11.41
N GLN A 279 -21.78 -13.38 11.59
CA GLN A 279 -22.32 -12.59 10.48
C GLN A 279 -21.60 -11.25 10.42
N PHE A 280 -21.29 -10.81 9.20
CA PHE A 280 -20.64 -9.54 8.89
C PHE A 280 -21.39 -8.89 7.73
N ALA A 281 -21.45 -7.56 7.71
CA ALA A 281 -22.04 -6.79 6.62
C ALA A 281 -21.09 -6.77 5.41
N LEU A 282 -21.03 -7.88 4.68
CA LEU A 282 -20.14 -8.10 3.54
C LEU A 282 -20.93 -8.49 2.29
N THR A 283 -20.56 -7.92 1.16
CA THR A 283 -21.13 -8.22 -0.16
C THR A 283 -20.76 -9.65 -0.57
N PRO A 284 -21.72 -10.51 -0.96
CA PRO A 284 -21.43 -11.90 -1.34
C PRO A 284 -20.50 -12.02 -2.55
N ARG A 285 -19.24 -12.40 -2.33
CA ARG A 285 -18.20 -12.51 -3.38
C ARG A 285 -18.21 -13.87 -4.06
N SER A 286 -19.27 -14.18 -4.81
CA SER A 286 -19.33 -15.39 -5.63
C SER A 286 -18.40 -15.27 -6.85
N ARG A 287 -17.26 -15.99 -6.82
CA ARG A 287 -16.49 -16.24 -8.05
C ARG A 287 -17.40 -16.98 -9.02
N PRO A 288 -17.69 -16.46 -10.23
CA PRO A 288 -18.41 -17.24 -11.21
C PRO A 288 -17.59 -18.49 -11.54
N LEU A 289 -18.13 -19.66 -11.21
CA LEU A 289 -17.62 -20.92 -11.74
C LEU A 289 -17.82 -20.85 -13.26
N ARG A 290 -16.76 -20.45 -13.99
CA ARG A 290 -16.71 -20.57 -15.44
C ARG A 290 -16.77 -22.06 -15.74
N SER A 291 -18.00 -22.55 -15.93
CA SER A 291 -18.27 -23.92 -16.35
C SER A 291 -17.58 -24.13 -17.68
N SER A 292 -16.38 -24.71 -17.62
CA SER A 292 -15.77 -25.39 -18.75
C SER A 292 -16.62 -26.63 -19.01
N LYS A 293 -17.76 -26.42 -19.68
CA LYS A 293 -18.50 -27.50 -20.35
C LYS A 293 -17.45 -28.34 -21.07
N PRO A 294 -17.28 -29.63 -20.73
CA PRO A 294 -16.38 -30.48 -21.50
C PRO A 294 -16.90 -30.46 -22.94
N THR A 295 -16.07 -30.03 -23.87
CA THR A 295 -16.42 -29.94 -25.28
C THR A 295 -16.49 -31.35 -25.86
N THR A 296 -17.62 -32.02 -25.67
CA THR A 296 -17.97 -33.27 -26.33
C THR A 296 -17.93 -33.03 -27.84
N PRO A 297 -17.08 -33.74 -28.61
CA PRO A 297 -16.99 -33.56 -30.05
C PRO A 297 -18.25 -34.13 -30.72
N SER A 298 -19.17 -33.26 -31.11
CA SER A 298 -20.39 -33.66 -31.82
C SER A 298 -20.07 -34.05 -33.27
N TRP A 299 -19.99 -35.34 -33.53
CA TRP A 299 -19.87 -35.87 -34.90
C TRP A 299 -21.21 -35.76 -35.64
N SER A 300 -21.41 -34.65 -36.36
CA SER A 300 -22.54 -34.46 -37.27
C SER A 300 -22.18 -34.86 -38.71
N ILE A 301 -22.56 -36.06 -39.12
CA ILE A 301 -22.51 -36.45 -40.54
C ILE A 301 -23.42 -35.53 -41.35
N THR A 302 -22.82 -34.74 -42.23
CA THR A 302 -23.53 -33.87 -43.18
C THR A 302 -23.28 -34.37 -44.59
N THR A 303 -24.26 -35.05 -45.17
CA THR A 303 -24.21 -35.61 -46.52
C THR A 303 -24.45 -34.54 -47.59
N ALA A 304 -23.43 -33.71 -47.84
CA ALA A 304 -23.48 -32.67 -48.86
C ALA A 304 -23.56 -33.27 -50.28
N ARG A 305 -24.66 -32.99 -51.00
CA ARG A 305 -24.71 -33.16 -52.47
C ARG A 305 -23.91 -32.03 -53.13
N PRO A 306 -23.16 -32.29 -54.22
CA PRO A 306 -22.43 -31.25 -54.93
C PRO A 306 -23.38 -30.28 -55.65
N LYS A 307 -23.01 -29.00 -55.69
CA LYS A 307 -23.70 -27.95 -56.45
C LYS A 307 -22.75 -27.43 -57.55
N PRO A 308 -23.22 -27.14 -58.78
CA PRO A 308 -22.36 -26.65 -59.86
C PRO A 308 -21.81 -25.23 -59.58
N PRO A 309 -20.70 -24.84 -60.24
CA PRO A 309 -20.17 -23.47 -60.16
C PRO A 309 -20.98 -22.49 -61.02
N ASP A 310 -20.96 -21.21 -60.63
CA ASP A 310 -20.54 -20.08 -61.48
C ASP A 310 -21.04 -18.72 -60.94
N SER A 311 -20.12 -17.77 -60.81
CA SER A 311 -20.27 -16.33 -61.15
C SER A 311 -19.23 -15.48 -60.40
N CYS A 312 -18.72 -14.44 -61.07
CA CYS A 312 -17.50 -13.75 -60.68
C CYS A 312 -17.67 -12.62 -59.65
N SER A 313 -16.57 -12.33 -58.97
CA SER A 313 -16.11 -10.99 -58.57
C SER A 313 -14.61 -10.96 -58.91
N PRO A 314 -13.99 -9.82 -59.30
CA PRO A 314 -14.06 -8.58 -58.53
C PRO A 314 -13.92 -7.26 -59.33
N SER A 315 -13.70 -6.18 -58.57
CA SER A 315 -12.89 -4.99 -58.88
C SER A 315 -13.41 -3.91 -59.86
N THR A 316 -13.14 -2.69 -59.43
CA THR A 316 -13.25 -1.41 -60.13
C THR A 316 -12.32 -1.27 -61.35
N SER A 317 -12.72 -0.41 -62.29
CA SER A 317 -11.91 0.26 -63.33
C SER A 317 -11.25 -0.62 -64.41
N ALA A 318 -11.47 -0.24 -65.68
CA ALA A 318 -11.01 -0.93 -66.88
C ALA A 318 -9.48 -0.84 -67.11
N GLY A 319 -8.88 -1.85 -67.76
CA GLY A 319 -7.43 -1.85 -68.01
C GLY A 319 -6.76 -3.02 -68.76
N SER A 320 -7.35 -3.57 -69.83
CA SER A 320 -6.64 -4.25 -70.96
C SER A 320 -5.77 -5.53 -70.74
N CYS A 321 -5.49 -6.21 -71.87
CA CYS A 321 -4.38 -7.16 -72.12
C CYS A 321 -4.41 -8.63 -71.62
N TRP A 322 -5.08 -9.48 -72.43
CA TRP A 322 -4.50 -10.67 -73.12
C TRP A 322 -3.87 -11.88 -72.38
N ALA A 323 -4.44 -13.06 -72.71
CA ALA A 323 -3.80 -14.36 -72.99
C ALA A 323 -3.37 -15.33 -71.85
N CYS A 324 -3.52 -16.63 -72.18
CA CYS A 324 -3.10 -17.83 -71.44
C CYS A 324 -2.53 -18.82 -72.49
N PRO A 325 -1.66 -19.82 -72.17
CA PRO A 325 -2.21 -21.17 -71.89
C PRO A 325 -1.35 -22.14 -71.02
N SER A 326 -2.02 -23.14 -70.41
CA SER A 326 -1.61 -24.57 -70.16
C SER A 326 -0.19 -24.95 -69.63
N THR A 327 -0.06 -25.87 -68.67
CA THR A 327 -0.09 -27.35 -68.92
C THR A 327 -0.09 -28.21 -67.63
N ARG A 328 -0.26 -29.54 -67.78
CA ARG A 328 -0.18 -30.63 -66.75
C ARG A 328 0.79 -31.74 -67.28
N PRO A 329 1.19 -32.85 -66.59
CA PRO A 329 0.41 -33.82 -65.78
C PRO A 329 0.96 -34.01 -64.31
N THR A 330 1.22 -35.14 -63.59
CA THR A 330 1.20 -36.62 -63.83
C THR A 330 0.81 -37.49 -62.58
N ARG A 331 1.70 -38.35 -62.03
CA ARG A 331 1.48 -39.49 -61.10
C ARG A 331 2.80 -39.82 -60.35
N THR A 332 2.89 -40.57 -59.24
CA THR A 332 2.62 -42.03 -59.04
C THR A 332 2.37 -42.45 -57.57
N CYS A 333 2.07 -43.73 -57.32
CA CYS A 333 1.80 -44.30 -55.98
C CYS A 333 2.34 -45.74 -55.83
N THR A 334 2.91 -46.10 -54.68
CA THR A 334 3.06 -47.49 -54.18
C THR A 334 3.30 -47.53 -52.65
N PRO A 335 2.89 -48.58 -51.91
CA PRO A 335 3.04 -48.67 -50.44
C PRO A 335 3.96 -49.81 -49.93
N THR A 336 4.31 -49.80 -48.65
CA THR A 336 5.00 -50.92 -47.96
C THR A 336 4.50 -51.09 -46.50
N ARG A 337 4.66 -52.29 -45.91
CA ARG A 337 3.98 -52.69 -44.64
C ARG A 337 4.78 -53.72 -43.81
N SER A 338 5.00 -53.40 -42.53
CA SER A 338 5.31 -54.28 -41.37
C SER A 338 4.79 -53.55 -40.12
N GLY A 339 4.44 -54.15 -38.96
CA GLY A 339 4.81 -55.44 -38.35
C GLY A 339 5.71 -55.15 -37.12
N SER A 340 5.41 -55.51 -35.87
CA SER A 340 4.43 -56.47 -35.32
C SER A 340 3.91 -56.09 -33.89
N ARG A 341 3.24 -57.03 -33.19
CA ARG A 341 2.61 -56.92 -31.83
C ARG A 341 3.64 -57.22 -30.71
N THR A 342 3.43 -57.15 -29.37
CA THR A 342 2.26 -57.03 -28.44
C THR A 342 2.79 -56.60 -27.03
N PRO A 343 1.98 -56.24 -26.00
CA PRO A 343 2.45 -55.66 -24.73
C PRO A 343 2.48 -56.64 -23.53
N SER A 344 3.02 -56.18 -22.39
CA SER A 344 2.88 -56.79 -21.06
C SER A 344 2.74 -55.71 -19.96
N ALA A 345 2.23 -56.10 -18.78
CA ALA A 345 1.80 -55.21 -17.68
C ALA A 345 2.68 -55.38 -16.41
N PRO A 346 2.55 -54.53 -15.36
CA PRO A 346 3.59 -54.36 -14.34
C PRO A 346 3.51 -55.30 -13.14
N ARG A 347 4.53 -55.19 -12.28
CA ARG A 347 4.53 -55.49 -10.84
C ARG A 347 5.11 -54.28 -10.10
#